data_AF-A0A9E3AV04-F1
#
_entry.id   AF-A0A9E3AV04-F1
#
_cell.length_a   1.000
_cell.length_b   1.000
_cell.length_c   1.000
_cell.angle_alpha   90.00
_cell.angle_beta   90.00
_cell.angle_gamma   90.00
#
_symmetry.space_group_name_H-M   'P 1'
#
loop_
_entity.id
_entity.type
_entity.pdbx_description
1 polymer ?
#
loop_
_entity_poly.entity_id
_entity_poly.type
_entity_poly.pdbx_seq_one_letter_code
_entity_poly.pdbx_strand_id
1 'polypeptide(L)'
;MRPAVIATLVVCIVSDPASARNWTQFRFTDSHTGVNKFEKTLDPGNVPKLALDWQAQLGDIVDLSSPAVVGGVAYIASADGTLWAYPVKGCGRSLCDTPLWQSTNLAQIV
;
A
#
# COMPACT_ATOMS: atom_id res chain seq x y z
N MET A 1 -48.34 11.83 20.74
CA MET A 1 -47.20 11.45 21.60
C MET A 1 -46.48 10.29 20.90
N ARG A 2 -45.28 10.49 20.35
CA ARG A 2 -44.45 9.44 19.75
C ARG A 2 -43.21 9.29 20.65
N PRO A 3 -42.83 8.08 21.09
CA PRO A 3 -41.67 7.92 21.95
C PRO A 3 -40.40 8.10 21.11
N ALA A 4 -39.46 8.91 21.60
CA ALA A 4 -38.14 9.03 21.02
C ALA A 4 -37.24 7.93 21.61
N VAL A 5 -36.73 7.05 20.76
CA VAL A 5 -35.73 6.05 21.13
C VAL A 5 -34.35 6.65 20.87
N ILE A 6 -33.56 6.82 21.93
CA ILE A 6 -32.17 7.27 21.82
C ILE A 6 -31.33 6.02 21.49
N ALA A 7 -30.78 5.97 20.28
CA ALA A 7 -29.82 4.94 19.88
C ALA A 7 -28.41 5.42 20.22
N THR A 8 -27.77 4.77 21.20
CA THR A 8 -26.37 5.02 21.53
C THR A 8 -25.48 4.35 20.49
N LEU A 9 -24.76 5.14 19.70
CA LEU A 9 -23.80 4.65 18.72
C LEU A 9 -22.55 4.14 19.45
N VAL A 10 -22.34 2.82 19.50
CA VAL A 10 -21.06 2.25 19.92
C VAL A 10 -20.11 2.34 18.72
N VAL A 11 -19.23 3.33 18.74
CA VAL A 11 -18.11 3.40 17.79
C VAL A 11 -17.07 2.37 18.23
N CYS A 12 -17.08 1.20 17.60
CA CYS A 12 -15.92 0.32 17.65
C CYS A 12 -14.80 1.01 16.87
N ILE A 13 -13.85 1.64 17.58
CA ILE A 13 -12.57 2.03 17.00
C ILE A 13 -11.84 0.74 16.63
N VAL A 14 -12.02 0.30 15.38
CA VAL A 14 -11.07 -0.59 14.72
C VAL A 14 -9.77 0.19 14.64
N SER A 15 -8.89 -0.05 15.61
CA SER A 15 -7.50 0.39 15.53
C SER A 15 -6.89 -0.32 14.32
N ASP A 16 -6.64 0.41 13.25
CA ASP A 16 -5.92 -0.08 12.07
C ASP A 16 -4.59 -0.68 12.55
N PRO A 17 -4.41 -2.02 12.48
CA PRO A 17 -3.18 -2.62 12.92
C PRO A 17 -2.14 -2.31 11.84
N ALA A 18 -1.13 -1.51 12.19
CA ALA A 18 -0.07 -0.99 11.34
C ALA A 18 -0.48 0.16 10.41
N SER A 19 -0.50 1.38 10.96
CA SER A 19 -0.26 2.59 10.16
C SER A 19 1.19 2.54 9.66
N ALA A 20 1.43 1.75 8.60
CA ALA A 20 2.45 2.14 7.63
C ALA A 20 2.07 3.56 7.21
N ARG A 21 2.94 4.53 7.52
CA ARG A 21 2.68 5.92 7.16
C ARG A 21 2.49 6.01 5.66
N ASN A 22 1.51 6.81 5.22
CA ASN A 22 1.21 6.94 3.80
C ASN A 22 2.43 7.51 3.07
N TRP A 23 2.87 6.82 2.02
CA TRP A 23 3.88 7.26 1.06
C TRP A 23 3.16 7.62 -0.23
N THR A 24 2.47 8.76 -0.24
CA THR A 24 1.47 9.09 -1.27
C THR A 24 2.05 9.50 -2.62
N GLN A 25 3.37 9.67 -2.72
CA GLN A 25 4.01 10.18 -3.93
C GLN A 25 5.46 9.71 -4.06
N PHE A 26 6.01 9.90 -5.26
CA PHE A 26 7.43 9.68 -5.52
C PHE A 26 8.28 10.46 -4.50
N ARG A 27 9.18 9.74 -3.82
CA ARG A 27 10.13 10.30 -2.84
C ARG A 27 9.50 11.02 -1.63
N PHE A 28 8.31 10.56 -1.20
CA PHE A 28 7.64 10.85 0.08
C PHE A 28 7.14 12.27 0.32
N THR A 29 7.97 13.29 0.09
CA THR A 29 7.70 14.70 0.39
C THR A 29 7.59 15.52 -0.88
N ASP A 30 7.00 16.71 -0.79
CA ASP A 30 6.86 17.63 -1.95
C ASP A 30 8.20 18.10 -2.49
N SER A 31 9.24 18.08 -1.65
CA SER A 31 10.63 18.33 -2.05
C SER A 31 11.34 17.07 -2.55
N HIS A 32 10.63 15.94 -2.68
CA HIS A 32 11.14 14.67 -3.19
C HIS A 32 12.43 14.19 -2.51
N THR A 33 12.51 14.24 -1.18
CA THR A 33 13.76 13.86 -0.48
C THR A 33 14.09 12.37 -0.59
N GLY A 34 13.09 11.49 -0.60
CA GLY A 34 13.28 10.04 -0.62
C GLY A 34 13.69 9.46 0.74
N VAL A 35 13.41 10.18 1.83
CA VAL A 35 13.82 9.80 3.19
C VAL A 35 12.60 9.41 4.03
N ASN A 36 12.62 8.20 4.60
CA ASN A 36 11.70 7.81 5.66
C ASN A 36 12.20 8.30 7.02
N LYS A 37 11.89 9.56 7.39
CA LYS A 37 12.28 10.10 8.71
C LYS A 37 11.59 9.45 9.91
N PHE A 38 10.64 8.55 9.67
CA PHE A 38 9.86 7.86 10.69
C PHE A 38 10.31 6.41 10.90
N GLU A 39 11.34 5.96 10.19
CA GLU A 39 11.91 4.62 10.33
C GLU A 39 12.43 4.40 11.76
N LYS A 40 11.99 3.29 12.38
CA LYS A 40 12.35 2.89 13.75
C LYS A 40 12.51 1.38 13.92
N THR A 41 12.27 0.63 12.85
CA THR A 41 12.22 -0.83 12.85
C THR A 41 13.50 -1.41 12.26
N LEU A 42 13.95 -0.87 11.12
CA LEU A 42 15.13 -1.36 10.42
C LEU A 42 16.40 -0.59 10.81
N ASP A 43 17.47 -1.34 11.05
CA ASP A 43 18.78 -0.81 11.40
C ASP A 43 19.91 -1.71 10.81
N PRO A 44 21.16 -1.22 10.72
CA PRO A 44 22.26 -1.99 10.15
C PRO A 44 22.52 -3.38 10.80
N GLY A 45 22.14 -3.57 12.07
CA GLY A 45 22.27 -4.83 12.79
C GLY A 45 21.16 -5.84 12.51
N ASN A 46 20.02 -5.40 11.95
CA ASN A 46 18.89 -6.27 11.66
C ASN A 46 18.59 -6.46 10.16
N VAL A 47 19.03 -5.53 9.29
CA VAL A 47 18.83 -5.66 7.83
C VAL A 47 19.35 -6.97 7.22
N PRO A 48 20.42 -7.63 7.72
CA PRO A 48 20.84 -8.92 7.17
C PRO A 48 19.85 -10.06 7.41
N LYS A 49 18.86 -9.87 8.30
CA LYS A 49 17.83 -10.87 8.64
C LYS A 49 16.54 -10.72 7.84
N LEU A 50 16.46 -9.71 6.96
CA LEU A 50 15.30 -9.53 6.11
C LEU A 50 15.12 -10.73 5.18
N ALA A 51 13.87 -11.14 5.03
CA ALA A 51 13.45 -12.17 4.11
C ALA A 51 12.27 -11.65 3.28
N LEU A 52 12.04 -12.27 2.12
CA LEU A 52 10.86 -12.00 1.31
C LEU A 52 9.60 -12.33 2.11
N ASP A 53 8.71 -11.35 2.30
CA ASP A 53 7.42 -11.53 2.97
C ASP A 53 6.35 -11.98 1.97
N TRP A 54 6.18 -11.22 0.89
CA TRP A 54 5.30 -11.54 -0.23
C TRP A 54 5.77 -10.89 -1.53
N GLN A 55 5.30 -11.42 -2.65
CA GLN A 55 5.51 -10.84 -3.99
C GLN A 55 4.23 -10.94 -4.81
N ALA A 56 4.17 -10.18 -5.91
CA ALA A 56 3.11 -10.24 -6.90
C ALA A 56 3.74 -10.20 -8.30
N GLN A 57 3.12 -10.91 -9.24
CA GLN A 57 3.46 -10.77 -10.66
C GLN A 57 2.58 -9.68 -11.27
N LEU A 58 3.20 -8.67 -11.88
CA LEU A 58 2.51 -7.61 -12.62
C LEU A 58 2.51 -7.94 -14.12
N GLY A 59 1.83 -7.11 -14.91
CA GLY A 59 1.63 -7.35 -16.35
C GLY A 59 2.88 -7.19 -17.21
N ASP A 60 3.63 -6.11 -17.00
CA ASP A 60 4.81 -5.75 -17.78
C ASP A 60 5.88 -5.10 -16.88
N ILE A 61 6.98 -4.65 -17.47
CA ILE A 61 8.13 -4.01 -16.83
C ILE A 61 7.67 -2.89 -15.89
N VAL A 62 8.30 -2.80 -14.72
CA VAL A 62 8.00 -1.81 -13.67
C VAL A 62 9.21 -0.94 -13.29
N ASP A 63 10.25 -0.92 -14.12
CA ASP A 63 11.54 -0.26 -13.84
C ASP A 63 11.43 1.27 -13.61
N LEU A 64 10.40 1.90 -14.18
CA LEU A 64 10.14 3.34 -14.03
C LEU A 64 9.06 3.65 -12.98
N SER A 65 8.61 2.63 -12.24
CA SER A 65 7.55 2.73 -11.24
C SER A 65 8.12 2.78 -9.83
N SER A 66 7.43 3.46 -8.93
CA SER A 66 7.66 3.37 -7.49
C SER A 66 6.31 3.29 -6.78
N PRO A 67 6.09 2.35 -5.85
CA PRO A 67 4.81 2.22 -5.20
C PRO A 67 4.39 3.49 -4.44
N ALA A 68 3.16 3.95 -4.66
CA ALA A 68 2.51 4.87 -3.74
C ALA A 68 1.71 4.06 -2.71
N VAL A 69 1.80 4.40 -1.44
CA VAL A 69 1.14 3.69 -0.34
C VAL A 69 0.18 4.62 0.40
N VAL A 70 -1.09 4.26 0.46
CA VAL A 70 -2.10 4.99 1.25
C VAL A 70 -3.17 4.03 1.74
N GLY A 71 -3.59 4.20 3.01
CA GLY A 71 -4.70 3.40 3.56
C GLY A 71 -4.45 1.88 3.54
N GLY A 72 -3.20 1.45 3.68
CA GLY A 72 -2.83 0.03 3.66
C GLY A 72 -2.80 -0.60 2.26
N VAL A 73 -2.88 0.20 1.19
CA VAL A 73 -2.82 -0.27 -0.20
C VAL A 73 -1.58 0.31 -0.88
N ALA A 74 -0.84 -0.55 -1.58
CA ALA A 74 0.24 -0.18 -2.48
C ALA A 74 -0.29 -0.11 -3.92
N TYR A 75 -0.01 1.01 -4.59
CA TYR A 75 -0.40 1.28 -5.97
C TYR A 75 0.86 1.30 -6.85
N ILE A 76 0.89 0.47 -7.88
CA ILE A 76 2.06 0.27 -8.74
C ILE A 76 1.61 0.30 -10.20
N ALA A 77 2.23 1.14 -11.03
CA ALA A 77 1.99 1.15 -12.47
C ALA A 77 3.00 0.23 -13.19
N SER A 78 2.55 -0.46 -14.24
CA SER A 78 3.40 -1.20 -15.18
C SER A 78 3.42 -0.55 -16.57
N ALA A 79 4.45 -0.86 -17.36
CA ALA A 79 4.68 -0.26 -18.68
C ALA A 79 3.56 -0.51 -19.71
N ASP A 80 2.78 -1.57 -19.52
CA ASP A 80 1.56 -1.85 -20.29
C ASP A 80 0.43 -0.83 -20.03
N GLY A 81 0.61 0.11 -19.10
CA GLY A 81 -0.39 1.11 -18.73
C GLY A 81 -1.43 0.61 -17.72
N THR A 82 -1.14 -0.50 -17.02
CA THR A 82 -2.00 -1.03 -15.97
C THR A 82 -1.57 -0.48 -14.60
N LEU A 83 -2.52 0.07 -13.84
CA LEU A 83 -2.33 0.42 -12.43
C LEU A 83 -2.85 -0.73 -11.56
N TRP A 84 -1.97 -1.26 -10.71
CA TRP A 84 -2.24 -2.39 -9.81
C TRP A 84 -2.39 -1.91 -8.38
N ALA A 85 -3.30 -2.52 -7.62
CA ALA A 85 -3.50 -2.24 -6.19
C ALA A 85 -3.39 -3.53 -5.36
N TYR A 86 -2.47 -3.57 -4.41
CA TYR A 86 -2.25 -4.70 -3.49
C TYR A 86 -2.27 -4.26 -2.02
N PRO A 87 -2.71 -5.12 -1.09
CA PRO A 87 -2.58 -4.82 0.33
C PRO A 87 -1.10 -4.83 0.75
N VAL A 88 -0.65 -3.84 1.53
CA VAL A 88 0.76 -3.75 1.94
C VAL A 88 1.23 -4.90 2.84
N LYS A 89 0.29 -5.55 3.53
CA LYS A 89 0.55 -6.75 4.34
C LYS A 89 0.58 -8.05 3.53
N GLY A 90 0.45 -7.96 2.21
CA GLY A 90 0.25 -9.12 1.36
C GLY A 90 -1.13 -9.74 1.53
N CYS A 91 -1.32 -10.86 0.85
CA CYS A 91 -2.60 -11.57 0.72
C CYS A 91 -2.67 -12.83 1.59
N GLY A 92 -1.82 -12.95 2.61
CA GLY A 92 -1.70 -14.15 3.46
C GLY A 92 -0.96 -15.32 2.81
N ARG A 93 -0.29 -15.10 1.68
CA ARG A 93 0.54 -16.06 0.94
C ARG A 93 1.81 -15.37 0.44
N SER A 94 2.83 -16.15 0.10
CA SER A 94 4.09 -15.63 -0.45
C SER A 94 3.95 -15.04 -1.86
N LEU A 95 2.97 -15.51 -2.65
CA LEU A 95 2.64 -14.97 -3.97
C LEU A 95 1.17 -14.51 -3.99
N CYS A 96 0.96 -13.26 -4.35
CA CYS A 96 -0.35 -12.66 -4.51
C CYS A 96 -0.79 -12.65 -5.97
N ASP A 97 -1.54 -13.69 -6.33
CA ASP A 97 -2.05 -13.90 -7.69
C ASP A 97 -3.24 -13.00 -8.05
N THR A 98 -3.81 -12.31 -7.06
CA THR A 98 -5.02 -11.50 -7.24
C THR A 98 -4.84 -10.14 -6.56
N PRO A 99 -4.88 -9.02 -7.32
CA PRO A 99 -4.87 -7.69 -6.73
C PRO A 99 -6.20 -7.39 -6.04
N LEU A 100 -6.23 -6.35 -5.19
CA LEU A 100 -7.51 -5.78 -4.72
C LEU A 100 -8.32 -5.24 -5.90
N TRP A 101 -7.62 -4.61 -6.84
CA TRP A 101 -8.15 -4.09 -8.08
C TRP A 101 -6.99 -3.77 -9.04
N GLN A 102 -7.30 -3.69 -10.33
CA GLN A 102 -6.40 -3.16 -11.34
C GLN A 102 -7.19 -2.30 -12.33
N SER A 103 -6.55 -1.29 -12.91
CA SER A 103 -7.18 -0.51 -13.99
C SER A 103 -7.37 -1.37 -15.25
N THR A 104 -8.21 -0.90 -16.15
CA THR A 104 -8.13 -1.34 -17.54
C THR A 104 -6.81 -0.90 -18.14
N ASN A 105 -6.29 -1.66 -19.10
CA ASN A 105 -5.10 -1.26 -19.85
C ASN A 105 -5.42 0.04 -20.61
N LEU A 106 -4.69 1.11 -20.32
CA LEU A 106 -4.93 2.44 -20.90
C LEU A 106 -3.96 2.80 -22.03
N ALA A 107 -3.20 1.83 -22.57
CA ALA A 107 -1.94 2.07 -23.28
C ALA A 107 -0.89 2.78 -22.39
N GLN A 108 0.36 2.79 -22.85
CA GLN A 108 1.55 3.08 -22.04
C GLN A 108 1.38 4.31 -21.12
N ILE A 109 1.54 4.08 -19.81
CA ILE A 109 1.72 5.13 -18.81
C ILE A 109 3.23 5.44 -18.79
N VAL A 110 3.62 6.57 -19.39
CA VAL A 110 5.02 7.09 -19.37
C VAL A 110 5.18 8.13 -18.28
#